data_AF-A0A1C5KSG4-F1
#
_entry.id   AF-A0A1C5KSG4-F1
#
_cell.length_a   1.000
_cell.length_b   1.000
_cell.length_c   1.000
_cell.angle_alpha   90.00
_cell.angle_beta   90.00
_cell.angle_gamma   90.00
#
_symmetry.space_group_name_H-M   'P 1'
#
loop_
_entity.id
_entity.type
_entity.pdbx_description
1 polymer ?
#
loop_
_entity_poly.entity_id
_entity_poly.type
_entity_poly.pdbx_seq_one_letter_code
_entity_poly.pdbx_strand_id
1 'polypeptide(L)'
;MPKIIPIKDLKNTSEISDMCHKIEEPIYVTKNGYGDMVIMSMEIYEATMKQIAMYRDIEISEKQIEAGQIKDARTALREKRAKYGL
;
A
#
# COMPACT_ATOMS: atom_id res chain seq x y z
N MET A 1 3.08 -5.72 -16.52
CA MET A 1 1.79 -6.21 -17.08
C MET A 1 1.35 -7.30 -16.12
N PRO A 2 0.16 -7.18 -15.49
CA PRO A 2 -0.20 -8.03 -14.37
C PRO A 2 -0.26 -9.49 -14.81
N LYS A 3 0.37 -10.37 -14.04
CA LYS A 3 0.37 -11.80 -14.34
C LYS A 3 -0.97 -12.39 -13.94
N ILE A 4 -1.59 -13.13 -14.85
CA ILE A 4 -2.90 -13.76 -14.64
C ILE A 4 -2.72 -15.28 -14.71
N ILE A 5 -3.18 -16.01 -13.68
CA ILE A 5 -3.11 -17.47 -13.63
C ILE A 5 -4.49 -18.07 -13.31
N PRO A 6 -4.79 -19.29 -13.78
CA PRO A 6 -5.98 -20.02 -13.34
C PRO A 6 -5.81 -20.57 -11.90
N ILE A 7 -6.91 -20.66 -11.15
CA ILE A 7 -6.93 -21.14 -9.76
C ILE A 7 -6.34 -22.54 -9.57
N LYS A 8 -6.36 -23.37 -10.63
CA LYS A 8 -5.77 -24.72 -10.62
C LYS A 8 -4.25 -24.70 -10.43
N ASP A 9 -3.58 -23.61 -10.81
CA ASP A 9 -2.12 -23.47 -10.72
C ASP A 9 -1.67 -23.18 -9.28
N LEU A 10 -2.60 -22.78 -8.39
CA LEU A 10 -2.33 -22.63 -6.95
C LEU A 10 -1.96 -23.95 -6.25
N LYS A 11 -2.15 -25.09 -6.91
CA LYS A 11 -1.74 -26.40 -6.40
C LYS A 11 -0.21 -26.50 -6.23
N ASN A 12 0.58 -25.76 -7.01
CA ASN A 12 2.03 -25.73 -6.87
C ASN A 12 2.46 -24.56 -5.97
N THR A 13 2.31 -24.74 -4.66
CA THR A 13 2.54 -23.67 -3.68
C THR A 13 3.97 -23.14 -3.68
N SER A 14 4.97 -23.98 -3.95
CA SER A 14 6.38 -23.54 -4.03
C SER A 14 6.62 -22.58 -5.20
N GLU A 15 6.13 -22.92 -6.39
CA GLU A 15 6.27 -22.06 -7.57
C GLU A 15 5.51 -20.74 -7.40
N ILE A 16 4.31 -20.79 -6.80
CA ILE A 16 3.53 -19.60 -6.48
C ILE A 16 4.25 -18.70 -5.47
N SER A 17 4.82 -19.29 -4.41
CA SER A 17 5.62 -18.55 -3.44
C SER A 17 6.79 -17.86 -4.13
N ASP A 18 7.56 -18.57 -4.95
CA ASP A 18 8.67 -17.98 -5.70
C ASP A 18 8.21 -16.86 -6.64
N MET A 19 7.08 -17.04 -7.32
CA MET A 19 6.51 -16.02 -8.19
C MET A 19 6.14 -14.76 -7.41
N CYS A 20 5.50 -14.88 -6.25
CA CYS A 20 5.13 -13.76 -5.39
C CYS A 20 6.33 -12.95 -4.90
N HIS A 21 7.51 -13.57 -4.71
CA HIS A 21 8.72 -12.85 -4.28
C HIS A 21 9.52 -12.27 -5.45
N LYS A 22 9.43 -12.86 -6.65
CA LYS A 22 10.13 -12.37 -7.85
C LYS A 22 9.39 -11.25 -8.55
N ILE A 23 8.08 -11.19 -8.39
CA ILE A 23 7.21 -10.22 -9.06
C ILE A 23 6.80 -9.17 -8.03
N GLU A 24 7.24 -7.93 -8.23
CA GLU A 24 6.87 -6.78 -7.39
C GLU A 24 5.46 -6.23 -7.71
N GLU A 25 4.64 -7.01 -8.43
CA GLU A 25 3.29 -6.69 -8.87
C GLU A 25 2.30 -7.78 -8.38
N PRO A 26 1.02 -7.45 -8.15
CA PRO A 26 -0.02 -8.43 -7.85
C PRO A 26 -0.19 -9.47 -8.96
N ILE A 27 -0.39 -10.73 -8.57
CA ILE A 27 -0.78 -11.83 -9.45
C ILE A 27 -2.28 -12.02 -9.34
N TYR A 28 -2.98 -11.93 -10.46
CA TYR A 28 -4.42 -12.12 -10.52
C TYR A 28 -4.73 -13.60 -10.78
N VAL A 29 -5.71 -14.11 -10.05
CA VAL A 29 -6.15 -15.50 -10.16
C VAL A 29 -7.55 -15.51 -10.76
N THR A 30 -7.76 -16.40 -11.72
CA THR A 30 -9.05 -16.59 -12.39
C THR A 30 -9.66 -17.95 -12.08
N LYS A 31 -10.97 -17.99 -11.99
CA LYS A 31 -11.77 -19.21 -11.85
C LYS A 31 -12.84 -19.22 -12.96
N ASN A 32 -12.78 -20.24 -13.81
CA ASN A 32 -13.68 -20.37 -14.98
C ASN A 32 -13.66 -19.14 -15.91
N GLY A 33 -12.50 -18.49 -16.07
CA GLY A 33 -12.34 -17.30 -16.93
C GLY A 33 -12.69 -15.97 -16.27
N TYR A 34 -13.19 -15.98 -15.03
CA TYR A 34 -13.51 -14.76 -14.27
C TYR A 34 -12.45 -14.48 -13.21
N GLY A 35 -12.17 -13.21 -12.94
CA GLY A 35 -11.31 -12.82 -11.82
C GLY A 35 -11.91 -13.26 -10.49
N ASP A 36 -11.08 -13.84 -9.63
CA ASP A 36 -11.51 -14.48 -8.38
C ASP A 36 -10.74 -13.92 -7.17
N MET A 37 -9.41 -13.86 -7.24
CA MET A 37 -8.56 -13.34 -6.17
C MET A 37 -7.27 -12.71 -6.70
N VAL A 38 -6.55 -12.02 -5.81
CA VAL A 38 -5.20 -11.50 -6.06
C VAL A 38 -4.27 -12.06 -4.98
N ILE A 39 -3.06 -12.45 -5.38
CA ILE A 39 -2.01 -12.92 -4.48
C ILE A 39 -0.73 -12.11 -4.72
N MET A 40 0.04 -11.89 -3.65
CA MET A 40 1.31 -11.18 -3.66
C MET A 40 2.14 -11.59 -2.44
N SER A 41 3.44 -11.28 -2.41
CA SER A 41 4.22 -11.46 -1.18
C SER A 41 3.74 -10.49 -0.10
N MET A 42 3.98 -10.86 1.16
CA MET A 42 3.64 -9.99 2.29
C MET A 42 4.36 -8.65 2.21
N GLU A 43 5.62 -8.65 1.78
CA GLU A 43 6.45 -7.45 1.64
C GLU A 43 5.84 -6.46 0.65
N ILE A 44 5.42 -6.94 -0.53
CA ILE A 44 4.81 -6.11 -1.56
C ILE A 44 3.42 -5.62 -1.12
N TYR A 45 2.64 -6.46 -0.43
CA TYR A 45 1.36 -6.06 0.14
C TYR A 45 1.52 -4.89 1.11
N GLU A 46 2.41 -5.04 2.10
CA GLU A 46 2.65 -4.01 3.12
C GLU A 46 3.21 -2.72 2.51
N ALA A 47 4.14 -2.83 1.56
CA ALA A 47 4.68 -1.68 0.84
C ALA A 47 3.58 -0.92 0.08
N THR A 48 2.71 -1.64 -0.62
CA THR A 48 1.57 -1.08 -1.35
C THR A 48 0.60 -0.37 -0.42
N MET A 49 0.24 -1.01 0.70
CA MET A 49 -0.66 -0.42 1.70
C MET A 49 -0.08 0.84 2.34
N LYS A 50 1.22 0.84 2.65
CA LYS A 50 1.93 2.02 3.15
C LYS A 50 1.93 3.15 2.14
N GLN A 51 2.15 2.85 0.86
CA GLN A 51 2.13 3.85 -0.20
C GLN A 51 0.73 4.46 -0.37
N ILE A 52 -0.33 3.66 -0.33
CA ILE A 52 -1.72 4.15 -0.37
C ILE A 52 -2.02 5.07 0.81
N ALA A 53 -1.61 4.69 2.02
CA ALA A 53 -1.79 5.51 3.21
C ALA A 53 -1.06 6.86 3.09
N MET A 54 0.19 6.84 2.60
CA MET A 54 0.97 8.04 2.37
C MET A 54 0.30 8.98 1.36
N TYR A 55 -0.21 8.47 0.24
CA TYR A 55 -0.92 9.29 -0.74
C TYR A 55 -2.19 9.92 -0.16
N ARG A 56 -2.91 9.18 0.67
CA ARG A 56 -4.08 9.72 1.38
C ARG A 56 -3.70 10.86 2.33
N ASP A 57 -2.60 10.72 3.07
CA ASP A 57 -2.12 11.77 3.97
C ASP A 57 -1.69 13.03 3.21
N ILE A 58 -1.08 12.85 2.03
CA ILE A 58 -0.73 13.96 1.12
C ILE A 58 -2.00 14.65 0.63
N GLU A 59 -2.99 13.91 0.13
CA GLU A 59 -4.26 14.48 -0.36
C GLU A 59 -4.98 15.30 0.73
N ILE A 60 -4.99 14.80 1.97
CA ILE A 60 -5.55 15.52 3.12
C ILE A 60 -4.75 16.81 3.37
N SER A 61 -3.43 16.73 3.33
CA SER A 61 -2.54 17.88 3.54
C SER A 61 -2.74 18.96 2.47
N GLU A 62 -2.90 18.57 1.21
CA GLU A 62 -3.18 19.49 0.10
C GLU A 62 -4.50 20.24 0.33
N LYS A 63 -5.57 19.53 0.71
CA LYS A 63 -6.86 20.15 1.05
C LYS A 63 -6.76 21.11 2.25
N GLN A 64 -5.94 20.78 3.25
CA GLN A 64 -5.69 21.65 4.39
C GLN A 64 -4.95 22.93 3.97
N ILE A 65 -3.99 22.82 3.05
CA ILE A 65 -3.26 23.98 2.50
C ILE A 65 -4.24 24.89 1.76
N GLU A 66 -5.07 24.33 0.88
CA GLU A 66 -6.09 25.10 0.13
C GLU A 66 -7.09 25.80 1.06
N ALA A 67 -7.49 25.14 2.15
CA ALA A 67 -8.40 25.72 3.16
C ALA A 67 -7.70 26.69 4.13
N GLY A 68 -6.40 26.94 3.99
CA GLY A 68 -5.62 27.78 4.89
C GLY A 68 -5.42 27.19 6.29
N GLN A 69 -5.70 25.89 6.48
CA GLN A 69 -5.51 25.15 7.73
C GLN A 69 -4.03 24.76 7.93
N ILE A 70 -3.15 25.74 7.81
CA ILE A 70 -1.71 25.59 7.93
C ILE A 70 -1.21 26.15 9.25
N LYS A 71 -0.05 25.66 9.69
CA LYS A 71 0.60 26.15 10.91
C LYS A 71 2.09 26.30 10.68
N ASP A 72 2.66 27.39 11.17
CA ASP A 72 4.10 27.59 11.17
C ASP A 72 4.81 26.42 11.89
N ALA A 73 5.81 25.85 11.23
CA ALA A 73 6.50 24.65 11.69
C ALA A 73 7.20 24.86 13.05
N ARG A 74 7.81 26.03 13.28
CA ARG A 74 8.49 26.33 14.55
C ARG A 74 7.48 26.42 15.70
N THR A 75 6.33 27.03 15.44
CA THR A 75 5.22 27.14 16.39
C THR A 75 4.66 25.76 16.73
N ALA A 76 4.40 24.92 15.72
CA ALA A 76 3.89 23.56 15.91
C ALA A 76 4.87 22.67 16.71
N LEU A 77 6.17 22.74 16.40
CA LEU A 77 7.20 21.99 17.11
C LEU A 77 7.33 22.43 18.57
N ARG A 78 7.30 23.74 18.84
CA ARG A 78 7.34 24.28 20.21
C ARG A 78 6.18 23.78 21.05
N GLU A 79 4.96 23.78 20.49
CA GLU A 79 3.77 23.27 21.19
C GLU A 79 3.83 21.77 21.46
N LYS A 80 4.29 20.96 20.48
CA LYS A 80 4.46 19.51 20.71
C LYS A 80 5.49 19.25 21.82
N ARG A 81 6.63 19.94 21.81
CA ARG A 81 7.64 19.84 22.86
C ARG A 81 7.07 20.19 24.23
N ALA A 82 6.37 21.32 24.34
CA ALA A 82 5.72 21.73 25.57
C ALA A 82 4.66 20.73 26.06
N LYS A 83 3.88 20.12 25.15
CA LYS A 83 2.83 19.16 25.48
C LYS A 83 3.38 17.81 25.97
N TYR A 84 4.48 17.34 25.40
CA TYR A 84 5.02 16.00 25.65
C TYR A 84 6.32 15.98 26.47
N GLY A 85 6.81 17.15 26.91
CA GLY A 85 8.04 17.26 27.72
C GLY A 85 9.31 16.87 26.96
N LEU A 86 9.35 17.11 25.64
CA LEU A 86 10.48 16.83 24.75
C LEU A 86 11.41 18.03 24.55
#